data_AF-A0A3S3RM63-F1
#
_entry.id   AF-A0A3S3RM63-F1
#
_cell.length_a   1.000
_cell.length_b   1.000
_cell.length_c   1.000
_cell.angle_alpha   90.00
_cell.angle_beta   90.00
_cell.angle_gamma   90.00
#
_symmetry.space_group_name_H-M   'P 1'
#
loop_
_entity.id
_entity.type
_entity.pdbx_description
1 polymer ?
#
loop_
_entity_poly.entity_id
_entity_poly.type
_entity_poly.pdbx_seq_one_letter_code
_entity_poly.pdbx_strand_id
1 'polypeptide(L)'
;MDEAVLSNNVELQTGREQTEAVPERHAIPWITYAVIFLCTSLWAYLNFAENLPYYKEVVTAVTPGELRIWTGAVWGLITAAFVHFDFWHILFNMWWAKDFGRILEPSMGRKRYLLFILSAAIVSAGAQLLLSDQTGVGFSGVVYAMFGFSVVARRVHPEYLKIVDVRTIQWLLGWLVLCIILTSTGLWNVANAAHVAGFVFGLCVGMVFVVRAYVRACSVVLIVLAAMVVLSVTYMPWSDAWQSRNSLLETVTMEGLAEAGDPEVQLMYGVILMKSEDGKAKGISWIKKSADLGYLPAMNTLAWILATDLDPAIRDVDEAVKVASRACEQDGWKNSRYLNTLAIAYAEADKEKGDVAPQQTAEKQADENQANEDNSIKDAGQEDEKVRE
;
A
#
# COMPACT_ATOMS: atom_id res chain seq x y z
N MET A 1 -85.42 -20.13 -0.48
CA MET A 1 -84.75 -20.13 0.83
C MET A 1 -83.91 -21.38 0.90
N ASP A 2 -82.58 -21.35 0.75
CA ASP A 2 -81.68 -20.21 0.94
C ASP A 2 -80.49 -20.23 -0.04
N GLU A 3 -80.61 -19.45 -1.11
CA GLU A 3 -79.46 -18.86 -1.83
C GLU A 3 -78.68 -17.85 -0.94
N ALA A 4 -79.20 -17.53 0.25
CA ALA A 4 -78.61 -16.58 1.20
C ALA A 4 -77.49 -17.16 2.09
N VAL A 5 -77.23 -18.48 2.06
CA VAL A 5 -76.17 -19.10 2.88
C VAL A 5 -74.86 -19.29 2.09
N LEU A 6 -74.91 -19.31 0.75
CA LEU A 6 -73.72 -19.42 -0.10
C LEU A 6 -73.09 -18.05 -0.44
N SER A 7 -73.81 -16.94 -0.28
CA SER A 7 -73.26 -15.59 -0.47
C SER A 7 -72.42 -15.10 0.72
N ASN A 8 -72.68 -15.59 1.94
CA ASN A 8 -72.00 -15.12 3.15
C ASN A 8 -70.57 -15.63 3.34
N ASN A 9 -70.14 -16.65 2.60
CA ASN A 9 -68.76 -17.14 2.66
C ASN A 9 -67.82 -16.50 1.63
N VAL A 10 -68.35 -15.70 0.69
CA VAL A 10 -67.53 -14.96 -0.30
C VAL A 10 -67.21 -13.54 0.18
N GLU A 11 -68.00 -12.97 1.09
CA GLU A 11 -67.80 -11.59 1.57
C GLU A 11 -66.85 -11.45 2.76
N LEU A 12 -66.54 -12.53 3.51
CA LEU A 12 -65.66 -12.50 4.68
C LEU A 12 -64.16 -12.67 4.38
N GLN A 13 -63.74 -12.73 3.12
CA GLN A 13 -62.31 -12.72 2.72
C GLN A 13 -61.85 -11.44 2.01
N THR A 14 -62.68 -10.39 1.98
CA THR A 14 -62.28 -9.10 1.39
C THR A 14 -61.77 -8.08 2.41
N GLY A 15 -61.72 -8.45 3.69
CA GLY A 15 -60.94 -7.77 4.72
C GLY A 15 -59.45 -8.06 4.57
N ARG A 16 -58.86 -7.72 3.42
CA ARG A 16 -57.42 -7.50 3.34
C ARG A 16 -57.15 -6.41 4.36
N GLU A 17 -56.52 -6.76 5.47
CA GLU A 17 -55.68 -5.83 6.21
C GLU A 17 -54.89 -5.08 5.14
N GLN A 18 -55.24 -3.81 4.96
CA GLN A 18 -54.31 -2.84 4.41
C GLN A 18 -53.18 -2.84 5.44
N THR A 19 -52.22 -3.73 5.25
CA THR A 19 -50.90 -3.58 5.82
C THR A 19 -50.47 -2.21 5.33
N GLU A 20 -50.52 -1.23 6.24
CA GLU A 20 -49.99 0.10 6.02
C GLU A 20 -48.66 -0.10 5.30
N ALA A 21 -48.57 0.40 4.07
CA ALA A 21 -47.35 0.35 3.31
C ALA A 21 -46.30 1.07 4.14
N VAL A 22 -45.44 0.30 4.82
CA VAL A 22 -44.30 0.82 5.55
C VAL A 22 -43.59 1.72 4.53
N PRO A 23 -43.47 3.04 4.78
CA PRO A 23 -42.93 3.94 3.79
C PRO A 23 -41.56 3.39 3.39
N GLU A 24 -41.39 3.06 2.11
CA GLU A 24 -40.09 2.69 1.53
C GLU A 24 -39.16 3.85 1.85
N ARG A 25 -38.40 3.74 2.95
CA ARG A 25 -37.32 4.67 3.22
C ARG A 25 -36.30 4.38 2.14
N HIS A 26 -36.37 5.11 1.03
CA HIS A 26 -35.30 5.18 0.04
C HIS A 26 -34.08 5.80 0.73
N ALA A 27 -33.40 5.00 1.53
CA ALA A 27 -32.16 5.38 2.17
C ALA A 27 -31.16 5.67 1.05
N ILE A 28 -30.70 6.91 0.99
CA ILE A 28 -29.68 7.34 0.04
C ILE A 28 -28.46 6.41 0.22
N PRO A 29 -27.98 5.74 -0.85
CA PRO A 29 -26.87 4.79 -0.78
C PRO A 29 -25.54 5.55 -0.72
N TRP A 30 -25.22 6.07 0.46
CA TRP A 30 -24.04 6.91 0.69
C TRP A 30 -22.74 6.16 0.46
N ILE A 31 -22.65 4.88 0.82
CA ILE A 31 -21.44 4.09 0.59
C ILE A 31 -21.25 3.88 -0.91
N THR A 32 -22.31 3.56 -1.65
CA THR A 32 -22.22 3.45 -3.11
C THR A 32 -21.71 4.74 -3.74
N TYR A 33 -22.25 5.90 -3.36
CA TYR A 33 -21.78 7.18 -3.90
C TYR A 33 -20.35 7.53 -3.47
N ALA A 34 -19.96 7.20 -2.23
CA ALA A 34 -18.58 7.39 -1.77
C ALA A 34 -17.59 6.52 -2.56
N VAL A 35 -17.95 5.27 -2.85
CA VAL A 35 -17.16 4.38 -3.71
C VAL A 35 -17.02 4.96 -5.11
N ILE A 36 -18.13 5.40 -5.71
CA ILE A 36 -18.10 6.00 -7.06
C ILE A 36 -17.19 7.22 -7.06
N PHE A 37 -17.38 8.14 -6.11
CA PHE A 37 -16.56 9.34 -5.98
C PHE A 37 -15.07 9.01 -5.81
N LEU A 38 -14.74 8.05 -4.95
CA LEU A 38 -13.36 7.60 -4.72
C LEU A 38 -12.74 7.05 -6.00
N CYS A 39 -13.40 6.11 -6.68
CA CYS A 39 -12.90 5.53 -7.93
C CYS A 39 -12.71 6.60 -9.01
N THR A 40 -13.68 7.52 -9.18
CA THR A 40 -13.57 8.59 -10.18
C THR A 40 -12.48 9.60 -9.85
N SER A 41 -12.28 9.89 -8.57
CA SER A 41 -11.21 10.80 -8.12
C SER A 41 -9.84 10.18 -8.31
N LEU A 42 -9.67 8.90 -7.97
CA LEU A 42 -8.42 8.17 -8.20
C LEU A 42 -8.13 8.05 -9.69
N TRP A 43 -9.11 7.69 -10.52
CA TRP A 43 -8.93 7.64 -11.97
C TRP A 43 -8.52 8.99 -12.55
N ALA A 44 -9.17 10.10 -12.13
CA ALA A 44 -8.81 11.43 -12.57
C ALA A 44 -7.38 11.82 -12.13
N TYR A 45 -7.02 11.51 -10.88
CA TYR A 45 -5.67 11.75 -10.37
C TYR A 45 -4.62 10.98 -11.19
N LEU A 46 -4.83 9.68 -11.40
CA LEU A 46 -3.89 8.81 -12.12
C LEU A 46 -3.72 9.19 -13.61
N ASN A 47 -4.70 9.85 -14.21
CA ASN A 47 -4.65 10.23 -15.63
C ASN A 47 -4.24 11.69 -15.88
N PHE A 48 -4.44 12.59 -14.91
CA PHE A 48 -4.26 14.04 -15.14
C PHE A 48 -3.31 14.73 -14.15
N ALA A 49 -2.80 14.02 -13.13
CA ALA A 49 -2.02 14.62 -12.05
C ALA A 49 -0.53 14.23 -12.04
N GLU A 50 0.02 13.72 -13.15
CA GLU A 50 1.42 13.24 -13.23
C GLU A 50 2.46 14.30 -12.83
N ASN A 51 2.15 15.59 -13.07
CA ASN A 51 3.03 16.72 -12.74
C ASN A 51 2.95 17.17 -11.27
N LEU A 52 2.09 16.59 -10.45
CA LEU A 52 1.97 16.98 -9.04
C LEU A 52 3.12 16.40 -8.20
N PRO A 53 3.60 17.13 -7.17
CA PRO A 53 4.48 16.57 -6.16
C PRO A 53 3.87 15.30 -5.55
N TYR A 54 4.72 14.33 -5.24
CA TYR A 54 4.36 13.04 -4.64
C TYR A 54 3.49 12.09 -5.50
N TYR A 55 3.34 12.36 -6.81
CA TYR A 55 2.55 11.50 -7.71
C TYR A 55 2.97 10.02 -7.64
N LYS A 56 4.29 9.76 -7.70
CA LYS A 56 4.83 8.39 -7.67
C LYS A 56 4.52 7.71 -6.34
N GLU A 57 4.58 8.42 -5.23
CA GLU A 57 4.32 7.93 -3.89
C GLU A 57 2.84 7.55 -3.74
N VAL A 58 1.93 8.38 -4.26
CA VAL A 58 0.49 8.08 -4.26
C VAL A 58 0.18 6.87 -5.12
N VAL A 59 0.69 6.82 -6.37
CA VAL A 59 0.55 5.65 -7.26
C VAL A 59 1.06 4.39 -6.57
N THR A 60 2.25 4.47 -5.98
CA THR A 60 2.88 3.36 -5.27
C THR A 60 2.11 2.97 -4.00
N ALA A 61 1.37 3.88 -3.37
CA ALA A 61 0.54 3.56 -2.21
C ALA A 61 -0.77 2.85 -2.60
N VAL A 62 -1.44 3.28 -3.67
CA VAL A 62 -2.74 2.75 -4.11
C VAL A 62 -2.62 1.51 -4.99
N THR A 63 -1.54 1.38 -5.75
CA THR A 63 -1.17 0.20 -6.53
C THR A 63 0.27 -0.20 -6.20
N PRO A 64 0.51 -0.80 -5.02
CA PRO A 64 1.87 -1.11 -4.56
C PRO A 64 2.59 -2.17 -5.41
N GLY A 65 1.88 -2.91 -6.26
CA GLY A 65 2.44 -4.04 -6.99
C GLY A 65 2.66 -5.25 -6.08
N GLU A 66 2.91 -6.38 -6.69
CA GLU A 66 2.81 -7.69 -6.05
C GLU A 66 4.01 -7.98 -5.16
N LEU A 67 5.19 -7.54 -5.59
CA LEU A 67 6.39 -7.62 -4.77
C LEU A 67 6.20 -6.91 -3.43
N ARG A 68 5.63 -5.69 -3.45
CA ARG A 68 5.39 -4.93 -2.21
C ARG A 68 4.31 -5.55 -1.36
N ILE A 69 3.27 -6.16 -1.96
CA ILE A 69 2.26 -6.93 -1.23
C ILE A 69 2.93 -8.06 -0.43
N TRP A 70 3.83 -8.81 -1.06
CA TRP A 70 4.59 -9.89 -0.42
C TRP A 70 5.69 -9.43 0.56
N THR A 71 5.94 -8.12 0.65
CA THR A 71 6.83 -7.51 1.66
C THR A 71 6.09 -6.64 2.67
N GLY A 72 4.75 -6.68 2.71
CA GLY A 72 3.95 -6.06 3.76
C GLY A 72 2.88 -5.06 3.32
N ALA A 73 2.83 -4.68 2.03
CA ALA A 73 1.82 -3.77 1.49
C ALA A 73 0.46 -4.45 1.22
N VAL A 74 -0.02 -5.24 2.18
CA VAL A 74 -1.22 -6.11 2.04
C VAL A 74 -2.51 -5.33 1.80
N TRP A 75 -2.54 -4.04 2.12
CA TRP A 75 -3.65 -3.14 1.76
C TRP A 75 -3.87 -3.05 0.24
N GLY A 76 -2.85 -3.41 -0.56
CA GLY A 76 -2.94 -3.53 -2.01
C GLY A 76 -4.10 -4.41 -2.50
N LEU A 77 -4.46 -5.45 -1.73
CA LEU A 77 -5.63 -6.31 -2.05
C LEU A 77 -6.96 -5.56 -2.00
N ILE A 78 -7.04 -4.47 -1.22
CA ILE A 78 -8.23 -3.63 -1.12
C ILE A 78 -8.14 -2.49 -2.12
N THR A 79 -7.02 -1.76 -2.13
CA THR A 79 -6.88 -0.54 -2.94
C THR A 79 -6.94 -0.82 -4.44
N ALA A 80 -6.47 -1.99 -4.89
CA ALA A 80 -6.55 -2.41 -6.28
C ALA A 80 -7.99 -2.39 -6.84
N ALA A 81 -9.01 -2.66 -6.01
CA ALA A 81 -10.41 -2.62 -6.43
C ALA A 81 -10.91 -1.19 -6.76
N PHE A 82 -10.27 -0.15 -6.24
CA PHE A 82 -10.69 1.25 -6.43
C PHE A 82 -9.92 1.98 -7.53
N VAL A 83 -8.93 1.33 -8.12
CA VAL A 83 -8.06 1.92 -9.14
C VAL A 83 -8.52 1.53 -10.54
N HIS A 84 -8.56 2.50 -11.44
CA HIS A 84 -8.85 2.31 -12.85
C HIS A 84 -7.89 3.17 -13.68
N PHE A 85 -7.49 2.67 -14.85
CA PHE A 85 -6.70 3.43 -15.81
C PHE A 85 -7.55 3.82 -17.02
N ASP A 86 -8.31 2.87 -17.58
CA ASP A 86 -9.13 3.10 -18.78
C ASP A 86 -10.49 3.73 -18.48
N PHE A 87 -10.88 4.72 -19.29
CA PHE A 87 -12.17 5.42 -19.18
C PHE A 87 -13.38 4.47 -19.28
N TRP A 88 -13.39 3.59 -20.28
CA TRP A 88 -14.51 2.64 -20.47
C TRP A 88 -14.62 1.64 -19.33
N HIS A 89 -13.48 1.27 -18.74
CA HIS A 89 -13.43 0.33 -17.63
C HIS A 89 -14.03 0.93 -16.35
N ILE A 90 -13.68 2.19 -16.01
CA ILE A 90 -14.31 2.87 -14.86
C ILE A 90 -15.80 3.14 -15.12
N LEU A 91 -16.17 3.60 -16.32
CA LEU A 91 -17.56 3.90 -16.65
C LEU A 91 -18.46 2.66 -16.46
N PHE A 92 -18.04 1.52 -17.00
CA PHE A 92 -18.80 0.27 -16.89
C PHE A 92 -18.91 -0.21 -15.43
N ASN A 93 -17.80 -0.17 -14.68
CA ASN A 93 -17.81 -0.57 -13.28
C ASN A 93 -18.70 0.33 -12.42
N MET A 94 -18.60 1.66 -12.58
CA MET A 94 -19.36 2.60 -11.77
C MET A 94 -20.85 2.60 -12.13
N TRP A 95 -21.20 2.31 -13.39
CA TRP A 95 -22.59 2.04 -13.76
C TRP A 95 -23.14 0.87 -12.96
N TRP A 96 -22.53 -0.30 -13.02
CA TRP A 96 -23.03 -1.47 -12.30
C TRP A 96 -22.96 -1.32 -10.79
N ALA A 97 -21.90 -0.71 -10.25
CA ALA A 97 -21.79 -0.42 -8.83
C ALA A 97 -22.94 0.46 -8.34
N LYS A 98 -23.32 1.49 -9.11
CA LYS A 98 -24.48 2.35 -8.83
C LYS A 98 -25.77 1.53 -8.82
N ASP A 99 -26.03 0.77 -9.88
CA ASP A 99 -27.32 0.08 -10.02
C ASP A 99 -27.48 -0.97 -8.92
N PHE A 100 -26.51 -1.88 -8.76
CA PHE A 100 -26.56 -2.86 -7.68
C PHE A 100 -26.56 -2.19 -6.29
N GLY A 101 -25.72 -1.18 -6.07
CA GLY A 101 -25.56 -0.52 -4.77
C GLY A 101 -26.85 0.13 -4.26
N ARG A 102 -27.68 0.67 -5.16
CA ARG A 102 -28.99 1.26 -4.83
C ARG A 102 -29.97 0.28 -4.20
N ILE A 103 -29.82 -1.03 -4.45
CA ILE A 103 -30.65 -2.08 -3.83
C ILE A 103 -29.89 -2.75 -2.68
N LEU A 104 -28.61 -3.04 -2.85
CA LEU A 104 -27.82 -3.77 -1.87
C LEU A 104 -27.58 -2.96 -0.58
N GLU A 105 -27.25 -1.67 -0.68
CA GLU A 105 -26.93 -0.87 0.50
C GLU A 105 -28.14 -0.70 1.44
N PRO A 106 -29.33 -0.32 0.95
CA PRO A 106 -30.51 -0.20 1.82
C PRO A 106 -30.97 -1.54 2.40
N SER A 107 -30.85 -2.64 1.65
CA SER A 107 -31.31 -3.96 2.08
C SER A 107 -30.38 -4.64 3.09
N MET A 108 -29.06 -4.48 2.95
CA MET A 108 -28.08 -5.00 3.92
C MET A 108 -27.89 -4.06 5.12
N GLY A 109 -28.09 -2.76 4.91
CA GLY A 109 -27.62 -1.70 5.79
C GLY A 109 -26.14 -1.38 5.59
N ARG A 110 -25.79 -0.10 5.79
CA ARG A 110 -24.48 0.48 5.44
C ARG A 110 -23.26 -0.30 5.95
N LYS A 111 -23.28 -0.75 7.21
CA LYS A 111 -22.15 -1.47 7.84
C LYS A 111 -21.90 -2.83 7.17
N ARG A 112 -22.96 -3.59 6.93
CA ARG A 112 -22.85 -4.92 6.30
C ARG A 112 -22.51 -4.82 4.83
N TYR A 113 -23.06 -3.81 4.15
CA TYR A 113 -22.71 -3.51 2.77
C TYR A 113 -21.23 -3.12 2.63
N LEU A 114 -20.70 -2.25 3.48
CA LEU A 114 -19.28 -1.90 3.48
C LEU A 114 -18.39 -3.14 3.72
N LEU A 115 -18.73 -3.97 4.70
CA LEU A 115 -18.01 -5.22 4.95
C LEU A 115 -18.06 -6.14 3.72
N PHE A 116 -19.21 -6.27 3.08
CA PHE A 116 -19.38 -7.06 1.86
C PHE A 116 -18.47 -6.56 0.73
N ILE A 117 -18.41 -5.24 0.49
CA ILE A 117 -17.54 -4.64 -0.52
C ILE A 117 -16.07 -4.91 -0.23
N LEU A 118 -15.62 -4.71 1.02
CA LEU A 118 -14.23 -4.95 1.41
C LEU A 118 -13.84 -6.43 1.33
N SER A 119 -14.71 -7.33 1.78
CA SER A 119 -14.48 -8.78 1.67
C SER A 119 -14.45 -9.23 0.20
N ALA A 120 -15.36 -8.72 -0.64
CA ALA A 120 -15.36 -9.01 -2.06
C ALA A 120 -14.08 -8.51 -2.76
N ALA A 121 -13.61 -7.31 -2.41
CA ALA A 121 -12.35 -6.77 -2.94
C ALA A 121 -11.16 -7.69 -2.61
N ILE A 122 -11.02 -8.06 -1.34
CA ILE A 122 -9.94 -8.94 -0.87
C ILE A 122 -10.00 -10.32 -1.54
N VAL A 123 -11.18 -10.93 -1.61
CA VAL A 123 -11.36 -12.26 -2.21
C VAL A 123 -11.07 -12.24 -3.71
N SER A 124 -11.59 -11.25 -4.42
CA SER A 124 -11.34 -11.10 -5.85
C SER A 124 -9.86 -10.83 -6.16
N ALA A 125 -9.23 -9.89 -5.45
CA ALA A 125 -7.82 -9.55 -5.65
C ALA A 125 -6.88 -10.70 -5.25
N GLY A 126 -7.16 -11.38 -4.13
CA GLY A 126 -6.35 -12.52 -3.69
C GLY A 126 -6.46 -13.71 -4.64
N ALA A 127 -7.65 -14.01 -5.17
CA ALA A 127 -7.82 -15.05 -6.18
C ALA A 127 -7.09 -14.72 -7.50
N GLN A 128 -7.11 -13.45 -7.92
CA GLN A 128 -6.37 -13.01 -9.09
C GLN A 128 -4.85 -13.08 -8.85
N LEU A 129 -4.38 -12.64 -7.68
CA LEU A 129 -2.97 -12.70 -7.30
C LEU A 129 -2.46 -14.14 -7.34
N LEU A 130 -3.20 -15.07 -6.73
CA LEU A 130 -2.82 -16.48 -6.65
C LEU A 130 -2.61 -17.15 -8.03
N LEU A 131 -3.40 -16.73 -9.03
CA LEU A 131 -3.50 -17.39 -10.33
C LEU A 131 -2.78 -16.65 -11.47
N SER A 132 -2.38 -15.40 -11.27
CA SER A 132 -1.81 -14.55 -12.33
C SER A 132 -0.65 -13.68 -11.90
N ASP A 133 -0.18 -13.82 -10.65
CA ASP A 133 0.88 -12.98 -10.06
C ASP A 133 0.59 -11.48 -10.12
N GLN A 134 -0.68 -11.11 -10.27
CA GLN A 134 -1.18 -9.75 -10.29
C GLN A 134 -2.49 -9.66 -9.52
N THR A 135 -2.73 -8.56 -8.81
CA THR A 135 -4.01 -8.37 -8.12
C THR A 135 -5.18 -8.08 -9.07
N GLY A 136 -4.86 -7.61 -10.29
CA GLY A 136 -5.82 -6.98 -11.18
C GLY A 136 -6.29 -5.63 -10.64
N VAL A 137 -6.62 -4.69 -11.52
CA VAL A 137 -7.14 -3.37 -11.10
C VAL A 137 -8.62 -3.26 -11.42
N GLY A 138 -9.35 -2.56 -10.54
CA GLY A 138 -10.71 -2.13 -10.78
C GLY A 138 -11.78 -2.89 -10.00
N PHE A 139 -12.93 -2.25 -9.91
CA PHE A 139 -14.03 -2.66 -9.04
C PHE A 139 -14.82 -3.88 -9.56
N SER A 140 -14.46 -4.43 -10.71
CA SER A 140 -15.25 -5.45 -11.41
C SER A 140 -15.41 -6.74 -10.61
N GLY A 141 -14.40 -7.17 -9.84
CA GLY A 141 -14.54 -8.34 -8.96
C GLY A 141 -15.64 -8.14 -7.91
N VAL A 142 -15.72 -6.93 -7.35
CA VAL A 142 -16.80 -6.54 -6.42
C VAL A 142 -18.14 -6.45 -7.14
N VAL A 143 -18.20 -5.91 -8.36
CA VAL A 143 -19.43 -5.90 -9.18
C VAL A 143 -19.94 -7.33 -9.39
N TYR A 144 -19.06 -8.28 -9.72
CA TYR A 144 -19.45 -9.69 -9.88
C TYR A 144 -19.91 -10.31 -8.55
N ALA A 145 -19.34 -9.92 -7.41
CA ALA A 145 -19.89 -10.31 -6.11
C ALA A 145 -21.29 -9.74 -5.87
N MET A 146 -21.52 -8.46 -6.15
CA MET A 146 -22.84 -7.84 -6.06
C MET A 146 -23.85 -8.55 -6.98
N PHE A 147 -23.43 -8.90 -8.19
CA PHE A 147 -24.22 -9.67 -9.14
C PHE A 147 -24.57 -11.06 -8.61
N GLY A 148 -23.58 -11.84 -8.15
CA GLY A 148 -23.80 -13.17 -7.58
C GLY A 148 -24.74 -13.15 -6.38
N PHE A 149 -24.54 -12.20 -5.47
CA PHE A 149 -25.44 -12.00 -4.33
C PHE A 149 -26.88 -11.71 -4.80
N SER A 150 -27.04 -10.81 -5.77
CA SER A 150 -28.35 -10.40 -6.28
C SER A 150 -29.10 -11.52 -7.00
N VAL A 151 -28.39 -12.39 -7.73
CA VAL A 151 -28.97 -13.59 -8.39
C VAL A 151 -29.59 -14.55 -7.37
N VAL A 152 -29.03 -14.62 -6.16
CA VAL A 152 -29.58 -15.43 -5.08
C VAL A 152 -30.69 -14.68 -4.34
N ALA A 153 -30.46 -13.41 -4.00
CA ALA A 153 -31.41 -12.59 -3.25
C ALA A 153 -32.76 -12.43 -3.97
N ARG A 154 -32.77 -12.31 -5.30
CA ARG A 154 -34.01 -12.20 -6.10
C ARG A 154 -35.00 -13.36 -5.95
N ARG A 155 -34.59 -14.50 -5.36
CA ARG A 155 -35.48 -15.64 -5.08
C ARG A 155 -36.43 -15.38 -3.90
N VAL A 156 -36.02 -14.52 -2.97
CA VAL A 156 -36.75 -14.20 -1.74
C VAL A 156 -37.23 -12.74 -1.75
N HIS A 157 -36.50 -11.89 -2.47
CA HIS A 157 -36.68 -10.44 -2.50
C HIS A 157 -36.95 -9.96 -3.93
N PRO A 158 -38.23 -9.84 -4.34
CA PRO A 158 -38.60 -9.48 -5.71
C PRO A 158 -38.08 -8.12 -6.19
N GLU A 159 -37.73 -7.21 -5.28
CA GLU A 159 -37.15 -5.91 -5.61
C GLU A 159 -35.85 -6.02 -6.43
N TYR A 160 -35.08 -7.10 -6.24
CA TYR A 160 -33.86 -7.37 -7.00
C TYR A 160 -34.15 -7.71 -8.48
N LEU A 161 -35.37 -8.15 -8.83
CA LEU A 161 -35.77 -8.44 -10.21
C LEU A 161 -35.75 -7.18 -11.09
N LYS A 162 -35.87 -5.98 -10.49
CA LYS A 162 -35.80 -4.70 -11.20
C LYS A 162 -34.43 -4.47 -11.84
N ILE A 163 -33.37 -5.07 -11.30
CA ILE A 163 -31.99 -4.94 -11.80
C ILE A 163 -31.51 -6.25 -12.42
N VAL A 164 -31.82 -7.37 -11.77
CA VAL A 164 -31.35 -8.71 -12.17
C VAL A 164 -32.51 -9.47 -12.80
N ASP A 165 -32.97 -8.99 -13.96
CA ASP A 165 -33.85 -9.75 -14.83
C ASP A 165 -33.07 -10.82 -15.63
N VAL A 166 -33.75 -11.58 -16.49
CA VAL A 166 -33.10 -12.61 -17.31
C VAL A 166 -32.09 -12.00 -18.28
N ARG A 167 -32.38 -10.82 -18.82
CA ARG A 167 -31.54 -10.13 -19.79
C ARG A 167 -30.23 -9.66 -19.16
N THR A 168 -30.28 -9.05 -17.97
CA THR A 168 -29.10 -8.65 -17.20
C THR A 168 -28.23 -9.86 -16.87
N ILE A 169 -28.81 -10.99 -16.45
CA ILE A 169 -28.05 -12.22 -16.21
C ILE A 169 -27.33 -12.68 -17.48
N GLN A 170 -28.04 -12.74 -18.61
CA GLN A 170 -27.46 -13.14 -19.89
C GLN A 170 -26.33 -12.20 -20.31
N TRP A 171 -26.51 -10.89 -20.14
CA TRP A 171 -25.49 -9.89 -20.45
C TRP A 171 -24.25 -10.03 -19.57
N LEU A 172 -24.39 -10.12 -18.25
CA LEU A 172 -23.24 -10.20 -17.34
C LEU A 172 -22.50 -11.54 -17.45
N LEU A 173 -23.22 -12.65 -17.65
CA LEU A 173 -22.56 -13.95 -17.91
C LEU A 173 -21.93 -14.00 -19.29
N GLY A 174 -22.58 -13.44 -20.31
CA GLY A 174 -22.02 -13.32 -21.66
C GLY A 174 -20.77 -12.44 -21.66
N TRP A 175 -20.79 -11.33 -20.92
CA TRP A 175 -19.64 -10.46 -20.71
C TRP A 175 -18.49 -11.19 -20.01
N LEU A 176 -18.77 -11.98 -18.95
CA LEU A 176 -17.76 -12.80 -18.29
C LEU A 176 -17.07 -13.76 -19.27
N VAL A 177 -17.87 -14.49 -20.06
CA VAL A 177 -17.35 -15.43 -21.06
C VAL A 177 -16.53 -14.69 -22.12
N LEU A 178 -17.00 -13.53 -22.58
CA LEU A 178 -16.27 -12.69 -23.52
C LEU A 178 -14.92 -12.23 -22.94
N CYS A 179 -14.87 -11.75 -21.70
CA CYS A 179 -13.61 -11.36 -21.05
C CYS A 179 -12.62 -12.52 -20.98
N ILE A 180 -13.09 -13.73 -20.65
CA ILE A 180 -12.26 -14.94 -20.64
C ILE A 180 -11.69 -15.23 -22.04
N ILE A 181 -12.51 -15.16 -23.09
CA ILE A 181 -12.07 -15.37 -24.48
C ILE A 181 -11.06 -14.30 -24.92
N LEU A 182 -11.32 -13.03 -24.60
CA LEU A 182 -10.43 -11.92 -24.96
C LEU A 182 -9.07 -12.03 -24.26
N THR A 183 -9.06 -12.50 -23.01
CA THR A 183 -7.80 -12.74 -22.28
C THR A 183 -7.07 -13.97 -22.82
N SER A 184 -7.77 -15.06 -23.12
CA SER A 184 -7.12 -16.28 -23.65
C SER A 184 -6.57 -16.11 -25.06
N THR A 185 -7.15 -15.19 -25.85
CA THR A 185 -6.65 -14.80 -27.18
C THR A 185 -5.56 -13.74 -27.13
N GLY A 186 -5.25 -13.18 -25.96
CA GLY A 186 -4.27 -12.10 -25.78
C GLY A 186 -4.73 -10.74 -26.31
N LEU A 187 -5.99 -10.61 -26.76
CA LEU A 187 -6.54 -9.37 -27.30
C LEU A 187 -6.77 -8.32 -26.22
N TRP A 188 -7.17 -8.74 -25.03
CA TRP A 188 -7.37 -7.85 -23.89
C TRP A 188 -7.15 -8.59 -22.57
N ASN A 189 -6.19 -8.12 -21.78
CA ASN A 189 -5.91 -8.68 -20.45
C ASN A 189 -6.97 -8.20 -19.45
N VAL A 190 -7.79 -9.14 -18.97
CA VAL A 190 -8.83 -8.91 -17.97
C VAL A 190 -8.62 -9.84 -16.78
N ALA A 191 -8.86 -9.31 -15.57
CA ALA A 191 -8.77 -10.04 -14.32
C ALA A 191 -9.93 -11.06 -14.13
N ASN A 192 -9.94 -12.12 -14.95
CA ASN A 192 -11.04 -13.10 -14.98
C ASN A 192 -11.14 -13.91 -13.68
N ALA A 193 -10.02 -14.20 -13.01
CA ALA A 193 -10.06 -14.90 -11.72
C ALA A 193 -10.73 -14.04 -10.64
N ALA A 194 -10.50 -12.72 -10.65
CA ALA A 194 -11.21 -11.78 -9.79
C ALA A 194 -12.74 -11.79 -10.05
N HIS A 195 -13.17 -11.84 -11.31
CA HIS A 195 -14.60 -11.90 -11.67
C HIS A 195 -15.26 -13.19 -11.17
N VAL A 196 -14.64 -14.34 -11.46
CA VAL A 196 -15.17 -15.66 -11.07
C VAL A 196 -15.22 -15.78 -9.55
N ALA A 197 -14.12 -15.47 -8.85
CA ALA A 197 -14.06 -15.54 -7.39
C ALA A 197 -15.06 -14.59 -6.74
N GLY A 198 -15.19 -13.36 -7.26
CA GLY A 198 -16.19 -12.40 -6.81
C GLY A 198 -17.61 -12.93 -6.96
N PHE A 199 -17.96 -13.45 -8.14
CA PHE A 199 -19.28 -14.02 -8.41
C PHE A 199 -19.61 -15.18 -7.47
N VAL A 200 -18.69 -16.13 -7.30
CA VAL A 200 -18.84 -17.28 -6.40
C VAL A 200 -18.97 -16.83 -4.94
N PHE A 201 -18.17 -15.86 -4.50
CA PHE A 201 -18.27 -15.25 -3.18
C PHE A 201 -19.67 -14.67 -2.95
N GLY A 202 -20.16 -13.85 -3.88
CA GLY A 202 -21.49 -13.24 -3.82
C GLY A 202 -22.62 -14.28 -3.73
N LEU A 203 -22.58 -15.30 -4.60
CA LEU A 203 -23.54 -16.42 -4.58
C LEU A 203 -23.56 -17.09 -3.20
N CYS A 204 -22.40 -17.43 -2.65
CA CYS A 204 -22.29 -18.13 -1.38
C CYS A 204 -22.77 -17.27 -0.20
N VAL A 205 -22.41 -15.98 -0.16
CA VAL A 205 -22.91 -15.04 0.85
C VAL A 205 -24.43 -14.94 0.78
N GLY A 206 -25.01 -14.81 -0.43
CA GLY A 206 -26.46 -14.79 -0.62
C GLY A 206 -27.14 -16.08 -0.14
N MET A 207 -26.56 -17.24 -0.44
CA MET A 207 -27.10 -18.55 -0.03
C MET A 207 -27.07 -18.72 1.49
N VAL A 208 -25.99 -18.31 2.15
CA VAL A 208 -25.82 -18.44 3.60
C VAL A 208 -26.72 -17.48 4.36
N PHE A 209 -26.74 -16.20 3.98
CA PHE A 209 -27.34 -15.15 4.82
C PHE A 209 -28.75 -14.74 4.40
N VAL A 210 -29.12 -14.90 3.12
CA VAL A 210 -30.45 -14.49 2.61
C VAL A 210 -31.37 -15.70 2.48
N VAL A 211 -31.01 -16.66 1.63
CA VAL A 211 -31.86 -17.83 1.34
C VAL A 211 -31.78 -18.89 2.45
N ARG A 212 -30.65 -18.95 3.16
CA ARG A 212 -30.33 -19.98 4.16
C ARG A 212 -30.43 -21.42 3.62
N ALA A 213 -30.03 -21.60 2.36
CA ALA A 213 -29.94 -22.91 1.70
C ALA A 213 -28.48 -23.28 1.43
N TYR A 214 -28.17 -24.59 1.40
CA TYR A 214 -26.82 -25.10 1.17
C TYR A 214 -25.73 -24.51 2.10
N VAL A 215 -26.14 -24.05 3.30
CA VAL A 215 -25.28 -23.28 4.22
C VAL A 215 -23.92 -23.94 4.44
N ARG A 216 -23.88 -25.25 4.73
CA ARG A 216 -22.62 -25.97 4.96
C ARG A 216 -21.70 -25.92 3.73
N ALA A 217 -22.22 -26.23 2.55
CA ALA A 217 -21.43 -26.25 1.31
C ALA A 217 -20.92 -24.85 0.96
N CYS A 218 -21.77 -23.83 1.01
CA CYS A 218 -21.39 -22.45 0.75
C CYS A 218 -20.38 -21.91 1.80
N SER A 219 -20.53 -22.27 3.07
CA SER A 219 -19.54 -21.92 4.10
C SER A 219 -18.18 -22.55 3.84
N VAL A 220 -18.13 -23.80 3.38
CA VAL A 220 -16.87 -24.44 2.96
C VAL A 220 -16.24 -23.68 1.80
N VAL A 221 -17.02 -23.30 0.79
CA VAL A 221 -16.51 -22.49 -0.33
C VAL A 221 -15.94 -21.15 0.15
N LEU A 222 -16.63 -20.45 1.05
CA LEU A 222 -16.15 -19.19 1.62
C LEU A 222 -14.84 -19.37 2.41
N ILE A 223 -14.71 -20.48 3.16
CA ILE A 223 -13.47 -20.82 3.87
C ILE A 223 -12.33 -21.10 2.88
N VAL A 224 -12.61 -21.81 1.79
CA VAL A 224 -11.61 -22.07 0.74
C VAL A 224 -11.17 -20.77 0.08
N LEU A 225 -12.10 -19.86 -0.27
CA LEU A 225 -11.77 -18.55 -0.82
C LEU A 225 -10.92 -17.73 0.16
N ALA A 226 -11.23 -17.75 1.46
CA ALA A 226 -10.41 -17.09 2.47
C ALA A 226 -9.00 -17.71 2.58
N ALA A 227 -8.89 -19.05 2.52
CA ALA A 227 -7.61 -19.74 2.53
C ALA A 227 -6.78 -19.42 1.27
N MET A 228 -7.41 -19.30 0.11
CA MET A 228 -6.76 -18.87 -1.14
C MET A 228 -6.19 -17.45 -1.02
N VAL A 229 -6.90 -16.52 -0.38
CA VAL A 229 -6.38 -15.18 -0.10
C VAL A 229 -5.13 -15.26 0.77
N VAL A 230 -5.17 -16.02 1.87
CA VAL A 230 -3.99 -16.17 2.74
C VAL A 230 -2.82 -16.74 1.95
N LEU A 231 -3.06 -17.82 1.19
CA LEU A 231 -2.06 -18.47 0.36
C LEU A 231 -1.43 -17.51 -0.67
N SER A 232 -2.24 -16.65 -1.30
CA SER A 232 -1.79 -15.67 -2.30
C SER A 232 -0.81 -14.61 -1.76
N VAL A 233 -0.80 -14.41 -0.44
CA VAL A 233 0.08 -13.43 0.21
C VAL A 233 1.27 -14.10 0.87
N THR A 234 1.14 -15.36 1.31
CA THR A 234 2.13 -16.01 2.17
C THR A 234 2.95 -17.10 1.49
N TYR A 235 2.44 -17.75 0.43
CA TYR A 235 3.12 -18.88 -0.17
C TYR A 235 2.64 -19.19 -1.60
N MET A 236 3.44 -18.76 -2.58
CA MET A 236 3.21 -19.00 -4.01
C MET A 236 4.45 -19.62 -4.70
N PRO A 237 4.88 -20.84 -4.33
CA PRO A 237 6.09 -21.46 -4.87
C PRO A 237 6.05 -21.72 -6.38
N TRP A 238 4.87 -21.69 -7.00
CA TRP A 238 4.70 -21.81 -8.46
C TRP A 238 4.86 -20.49 -9.21
N SER A 239 4.93 -19.35 -8.50
CA SER A 239 5.12 -18.04 -9.12
C SER A 239 6.61 -17.77 -9.30
N ASP A 240 7.02 -17.46 -10.53
CA ASP A 240 8.40 -17.06 -10.82
C ASP A 240 8.74 -15.73 -10.14
N ALA A 241 7.77 -14.81 -10.06
CA ALA A 241 7.93 -13.54 -9.34
C ALA A 241 8.14 -13.76 -7.84
N TRP A 242 7.37 -14.68 -7.22
CA TRP A 242 7.52 -15.04 -5.82
C TRP A 242 8.88 -15.70 -5.54
N GLN A 243 9.29 -16.65 -6.38
CA GLN A 243 10.59 -17.31 -6.28
C GLN A 243 11.72 -16.28 -6.41
N SER A 244 11.63 -15.37 -7.38
CA SER A 244 12.60 -14.29 -7.58
C SER A 244 12.68 -13.36 -6.37
N ARG A 245 11.55 -13.02 -5.75
CA ARG A 245 11.49 -12.26 -4.49
C ARG A 245 12.23 -12.96 -3.37
N ASN A 246 12.03 -14.28 -3.21
CA ASN A 246 12.72 -15.04 -2.16
C ASN A 246 14.21 -15.14 -2.44
N SER A 247 14.59 -15.41 -3.68
CA SER A 247 16.00 -15.42 -4.08
C SER A 247 16.64 -14.05 -3.85
N LEU A 248 15.97 -12.94 -4.15
CA LEU A 248 16.46 -11.58 -3.86
C LEU A 248 16.62 -11.34 -2.35
N LEU A 249 15.67 -11.78 -1.52
CA LEU A 249 15.79 -11.62 -0.07
C LEU A 249 16.89 -12.50 0.53
N GLU A 250 17.19 -13.64 -0.10
CA GLU A 250 18.28 -14.54 0.30
C GLU A 250 19.65 -14.07 -0.22
N THR A 251 19.71 -13.45 -1.40
CA THR A 251 20.96 -13.02 -2.05
C THR A 251 21.34 -11.58 -1.75
N VAL A 252 20.36 -10.68 -1.62
CA VAL A 252 20.57 -9.27 -1.27
C VAL A 252 20.52 -9.12 0.24
N THR A 253 21.48 -9.75 0.92
CA THR A 253 21.74 -9.45 2.32
C THR A 253 22.43 -8.09 2.41
N MET A 254 22.18 -7.34 3.49
CA MET A 254 22.93 -6.12 3.77
C MET A 254 24.45 -6.38 3.79
N GLU A 255 24.86 -7.58 4.20
CA GLU A 255 26.25 -8.05 4.13
C GLU A 255 26.74 -8.17 2.69
N GLY A 256 25.99 -8.87 1.81
CA GLY A 256 26.36 -9.04 0.41
C GLY A 256 26.43 -7.73 -0.37
N LEU A 257 25.52 -6.77 -0.08
CA LEU A 257 25.59 -5.43 -0.65
C LEU A 257 26.79 -4.63 -0.13
N ALA A 258 27.14 -4.76 1.16
CA ALA A 258 28.35 -4.16 1.71
C ALA A 258 29.62 -4.78 1.10
N GLU A 259 29.63 -6.10 0.87
CA GLU A 259 30.71 -6.83 0.18
C GLU A 259 30.87 -6.42 -1.28
N ALA A 260 29.79 -6.04 -1.96
CA ALA A 260 29.81 -5.53 -3.33
C ALA A 260 30.54 -4.17 -3.46
N GLY A 261 30.86 -3.50 -2.34
CA GLY A 261 31.75 -2.34 -2.32
C GLY A 261 31.06 -0.98 -2.32
N ASP A 262 29.73 -0.93 -2.17
CA ASP A 262 29.02 0.35 -2.03
C ASP A 262 29.34 0.99 -0.66
N PRO A 263 29.96 2.19 -0.62
CA PRO A 263 30.41 2.77 0.63
C PRO A 263 29.25 3.19 1.55
N GLU A 264 28.10 3.61 1.02
CA GLU A 264 26.93 3.97 1.83
C GLU A 264 26.36 2.73 2.52
N VAL A 265 26.26 1.61 1.78
CA VAL A 265 25.80 0.35 2.35
C VAL A 265 26.78 -0.20 3.38
N GLN A 266 28.09 -0.09 3.13
CA GLN A 266 29.12 -0.48 4.11
C GLN A 266 29.01 0.32 5.41
N LEU A 267 28.78 1.64 5.34
CA LEU A 267 28.51 2.46 6.53
C LEU A 267 27.26 1.97 7.26
N MET A 268 26.15 1.82 6.54
CA MET A 268 24.87 1.45 7.14
C MET A 268 24.94 0.07 7.80
N TYR A 269 25.55 -0.91 7.12
CA TYR A 269 25.75 -2.25 7.67
C TYR A 269 26.66 -2.22 8.90
N GLY A 270 27.73 -1.43 8.85
CA GLY A 270 28.63 -1.23 9.99
C GLY A 270 27.93 -0.64 11.23
N VAL A 271 27.10 0.39 11.04
CA VAL A 271 26.32 1.02 12.12
C VAL A 271 25.28 0.06 12.70
N ILE A 272 24.66 -0.79 11.87
CA ILE A 272 23.72 -1.82 12.35
C ILE A 272 24.46 -2.84 13.23
N LEU A 273 25.63 -3.33 12.78
CA LEU A 273 26.42 -4.30 13.54
C LEU A 273 26.89 -3.73 14.88
N MET A 274 27.24 -2.44 14.94
CA MET A 274 27.60 -1.78 16.20
C MET A 274 26.50 -1.80 17.26
N LYS A 275 25.23 -1.97 16.88
CA LYS A 275 24.11 -2.07 17.83
C LYS A 275 23.85 -3.49 18.34
N SER A 276 24.53 -4.50 17.79
CA SER A 276 24.42 -5.89 18.24
C SER A 276 25.39 -6.19 19.38
N GLU A 277 25.03 -7.11 20.28
CA GLU A 277 25.78 -7.40 21.53
C GLU A 277 27.28 -7.64 21.30
N ASP A 278 27.65 -8.34 20.23
CA ASP A 278 29.06 -8.68 19.90
C ASP A 278 29.56 -8.08 18.58
N GLY A 279 28.77 -7.22 17.93
CA GLY A 279 29.06 -6.77 16.56
C GLY A 279 29.88 -5.49 16.44
N LYS A 280 30.31 -4.88 17.56
CA LYS A 280 31.01 -3.58 17.56
C LYS A 280 32.28 -3.58 16.70
N ALA A 281 33.19 -4.53 16.90
CA ALA A 281 34.42 -4.62 16.13
C ALA A 281 34.17 -4.90 14.64
N LYS A 282 33.23 -5.81 14.33
CA LYS A 282 32.83 -6.09 12.94
C LYS A 282 32.24 -4.84 12.28
N GLY A 283 31.40 -4.11 13.01
CA GLY A 283 30.78 -2.87 12.55
C GLY A 283 31.80 -1.79 12.22
N ILE A 284 32.76 -1.54 13.11
CA ILE A 284 33.85 -0.57 12.89
C ILE A 284 34.68 -0.95 11.67
N SER A 285 34.96 -2.25 11.45
CA SER A 285 35.72 -2.67 10.26
C SER A 285 35.00 -2.35 8.94
N TRP A 286 33.67 -2.43 8.92
CA TRP A 286 32.88 -2.02 7.75
C TRP A 286 32.82 -0.50 7.57
N ILE A 287 32.68 0.25 8.67
CA ILE A 287 32.75 1.72 8.63
C ILE A 287 34.12 2.16 8.12
N LYS A 288 35.19 1.50 8.55
CA LYS A 288 36.56 1.76 8.07
C LYS A 288 36.70 1.49 6.59
N LYS A 289 36.22 0.36 6.06
CA LYS A 289 36.20 0.08 4.62
C LYS A 289 35.51 1.20 3.83
N SER A 290 34.36 1.68 4.31
CA SER A 290 33.64 2.79 3.68
C SER A 290 34.42 4.12 3.74
N ALA A 291 35.04 4.41 4.88
CA ALA A 291 35.88 5.60 5.06
C ALA A 291 37.13 5.57 4.17
N ASP A 292 37.74 4.40 3.99
CA ASP A 292 38.91 4.20 3.13
C ASP A 292 38.58 4.48 1.65
N LEU A 293 37.34 4.21 1.22
CA LEU A 293 36.79 4.59 -0.08
C LEU A 293 36.52 6.10 -0.23
N GLY A 294 36.70 6.89 0.83
CA GLY A 294 36.52 8.35 0.82
C GLY A 294 35.08 8.81 0.99
N TYR A 295 34.20 7.98 1.55
CA TYR A 295 32.82 8.37 1.81
C TYR A 295 32.71 9.24 3.06
N LEU A 296 32.42 10.53 2.85
CA LEU A 296 32.45 11.57 3.88
C LEU A 296 31.66 11.20 5.16
N PRO A 297 30.41 10.68 5.09
CA PRO A 297 29.67 10.29 6.29
C PRO A 297 30.36 9.17 7.09
N ALA A 298 31.02 8.22 6.40
CA ALA A 298 31.74 7.15 7.07
C ALA A 298 33.05 7.62 7.70
N MET A 299 33.78 8.51 7.03
CA MET A 299 34.99 9.13 7.59
C MET A 299 34.65 9.91 8.87
N ASN A 300 33.60 10.73 8.83
CA ASN A 300 33.13 11.45 10.01
C ASN A 300 32.70 10.48 11.13
N THR A 301 31.96 9.42 10.79
CA THR A 301 31.50 8.43 11.78
C THR A 301 32.68 7.68 12.39
N LEU A 302 33.65 7.27 11.58
CA LEU A 302 34.86 6.59 12.04
C LEU A 302 35.68 7.51 12.96
N ALA A 303 35.93 8.75 12.56
CA ALA A 303 36.69 9.70 13.37
C ALA A 303 36.03 9.98 14.72
N TRP A 304 34.69 10.12 14.74
CA TRP A 304 33.95 10.24 15.98
C TRP A 304 34.15 9.04 16.90
N ILE A 305 34.04 7.82 16.37
CA ILE A 305 34.26 6.58 17.13
C ILE A 305 35.68 6.54 17.68
N LEU A 306 36.68 6.74 16.82
CA LEU A 306 38.09 6.68 17.20
C LEU A 306 38.48 7.72 18.27
N ALA A 307 37.85 8.90 18.26
CA ALA A 307 38.09 9.95 19.26
C ALA A 307 37.36 9.71 20.59
N THR A 308 36.13 9.16 20.56
CA THR A 308 35.21 9.19 21.71
C THR A 308 34.94 7.85 22.36
N ASP A 309 35.35 6.73 21.75
CA ASP A 309 35.10 5.40 22.31
C ASP A 309 35.84 5.21 23.64
N LEU A 310 35.19 4.48 24.57
CA LEU A 310 35.73 4.19 25.89
C LEU A 310 36.67 2.98 25.89
N ASP A 311 36.60 2.13 24.85
CA ASP A 311 37.46 0.98 24.69
C ASP A 311 38.84 1.40 24.13
N PRO A 312 39.94 1.24 24.90
CA PRO A 312 41.28 1.60 24.44
C PRO A 312 41.76 0.80 23.22
N ALA A 313 41.15 -0.36 22.92
CA ALA A 313 41.48 -1.13 21.73
C ALA A 313 40.88 -0.53 20.45
N ILE A 314 39.88 0.35 20.59
CA ILE A 314 39.18 1.03 19.48
C ILE A 314 39.64 2.48 19.37
N ARG A 315 39.86 3.14 20.51
CA ARG A 315 40.26 4.54 20.57
C ARG A 315 41.65 4.74 19.96
N ASP A 316 41.74 5.61 18.97
CA ASP A 316 42.98 6.00 18.29
C ASP A 316 42.85 7.46 17.87
N VAL A 317 43.32 8.36 18.72
CA VAL A 317 43.02 9.79 18.56
C VAL A 317 43.86 10.44 17.46
N ASP A 318 45.08 9.93 17.22
CA ASP A 318 45.91 10.40 16.11
C ASP A 318 45.28 10.01 14.75
N GLU A 319 44.71 8.80 14.64
CA GLU A 319 43.97 8.41 13.44
C GLU A 319 42.64 9.15 13.32
N ALA A 320 41.95 9.42 14.43
CA ALA A 320 40.73 10.22 14.44
C ALA A 320 40.94 11.61 13.83
N VAL A 321 42.01 12.31 14.23
CA VAL A 321 42.38 13.62 13.68
C VAL A 321 42.64 13.52 12.18
N LYS A 322 43.42 12.53 11.72
CA LYS A 322 43.73 12.36 10.29
C LYS A 322 42.47 12.15 9.45
N VAL A 323 41.59 11.23 9.87
CA VAL A 323 40.37 10.90 9.12
C VAL A 323 39.40 12.07 9.12
N ALA A 324 39.23 12.77 10.25
CA ALA A 324 38.38 13.95 10.33
C ALA A 324 38.89 15.12 9.47
N SER A 325 40.20 15.37 9.47
CA SER A 325 40.81 16.42 8.64
C SER A 325 40.57 16.14 7.16
N ARG A 326 40.81 14.89 6.72
CA ARG A 326 40.58 14.49 5.32
C ARG A 326 39.10 14.62 4.93
N ALA A 327 38.16 14.33 5.84
CA ALA A 327 36.74 14.53 5.58
C ALA A 327 36.37 16.03 5.42
N CYS A 328 36.91 16.90 6.27
CA CYS A 328 36.70 18.34 6.17
C CYS A 328 37.31 18.93 4.90
N GLU A 329 38.53 18.52 4.55
CA GLU A 329 39.21 18.93 3.32
C GLU A 329 38.42 18.53 2.07
N GLN A 330 37.94 17.29 2.01
CA GLN A 330 37.18 16.78 0.86
C GLN A 330 35.78 17.41 0.76
N ASP A 331 35.15 17.76 1.88
CA ASP A 331 33.90 18.52 1.92
C ASP A 331 34.09 20.02 1.60
N GLY A 332 35.34 20.51 1.63
CA GLY A 332 35.65 21.93 1.43
C GLY A 332 35.29 22.80 2.63
N TRP A 333 35.32 22.23 3.85
CA TRP A 333 35.10 22.93 5.12
C TRP A 333 33.71 23.55 5.30
N LYS A 334 32.67 22.95 4.70
CA LYS A 334 31.32 23.52 4.70
C LYS A 334 30.41 22.89 5.76
N ASN A 335 30.58 21.61 6.02
CA ASN A 335 29.67 20.87 6.88
C ASN A 335 30.06 21.00 8.35
N SER A 336 29.22 21.71 9.11
CA SER A 336 29.41 21.93 10.55
C SER A 336 29.55 20.64 11.37
N ARG A 337 28.92 19.54 10.93
CA ARG A 337 29.06 18.24 11.61
C ARG A 337 30.49 17.69 11.48
N TYR A 338 31.14 17.85 10.33
CA TYR A 338 32.49 17.34 10.11
C TYR A 338 33.51 18.18 10.88
N LEU A 339 33.33 19.50 10.88
CA LEU A 339 34.14 20.43 11.68
C LEU A 339 34.05 20.13 13.18
N ASN A 340 32.83 19.86 13.68
CA ASN A 340 32.63 19.50 15.09
C ASN A 340 33.35 18.20 15.46
N THR A 341 33.29 17.17 14.61
CA THR A 341 34.02 15.92 14.83
C THR A 341 35.54 16.15 14.83
N LEU A 342 36.05 16.98 13.93
CA LEU A 342 37.47 17.33 13.90
C LEU A 342 37.91 18.08 15.16
N ALA A 343 37.12 19.03 15.64
CA ALA A 343 37.40 19.77 16.88
C ALA A 343 37.47 18.83 18.09
N ILE A 344 36.56 17.85 18.18
CA ILE A 344 36.58 16.83 19.23
C ILE A 344 37.82 15.95 19.12
N ALA A 345 38.18 15.51 17.91
CA ALA A 345 39.37 14.69 17.69
C ALA A 345 40.65 15.41 18.15
N TYR A 346 40.81 16.70 17.83
CA TYR A 346 41.92 17.50 18.35
C TYR A 346 41.90 17.57 19.88
N ALA A 347 40.77 17.99 20.47
CA ALA A 347 40.64 18.15 21.91
C ALA A 347 40.96 16.86 22.70
N GLU A 348 40.60 15.69 22.16
CA GLU A 348 40.97 14.42 22.78
C GLU A 348 42.45 14.08 22.60
N ALA A 349 43.09 14.47 21.48
CA ALA A 349 44.51 14.21 21.23
C ALA A 349 45.39 15.02 22.18
N ASP A 350 44.97 16.24 22.45
CA ASP A 350 45.60 17.19 23.36
C ASP A 350 45.53 16.74 24.82
N LYS A 351 44.37 16.24 25.24
CA LYS A 351 44.20 15.62 26.56
C LYS A 351 45.14 14.43 26.75
N GLU A 352 45.34 13.63 25.71
CA GLU A 352 46.22 12.46 25.75
C GLU A 352 47.71 12.86 25.78
N LYS A 353 48.08 13.96 25.10
CA LYS A 353 49.43 14.53 25.09
C LYS A 353 49.75 15.40 26.32
N GLY A 354 48.74 15.74 27.12
CA GLY A 354 48.87 16.57 28.32
C GLY A 354 48.98 18.08 28.04
N ASP A 355 48.69 18.53 26.82
CA ASP A 355 48.86 19.92 26.37
C ASP A 355 47.50 20.51 25.97
N VAL A 356 47.00 21.50 26.72
CA VAL A 356 45.63 22.04 26.61
C VAL A 356 45.51 23.16 25.54
N ALA A 357 46.16 23.05 24.37
CA ALA A 357 46.24 24.20 23.44
C ALA A 357 46.16 23.86 21.93
N PRO A 358 44.94 23.60 21.41
CA PRO A 358 44.52 24.07 20.09
C PRO A 358 43.00 24.30 19.93
N GLN A 359 42.23 24.34 21.03
CA GLN A 359 40.80 24.67 21.03
C GLN A 359 40.49 26.01 20.32
N GLN A 360 41.41 26.98 20.48
CA GLN A 360 41.26 28.32 19.93
C GLN A 360 41.36 28.42 18.40
N THR A 361 41.97 27.44 17.73
CA THR A 361 42.15 27.52 16.26
C THR A 361 40.95 26.97 15.53
N ALA A 362 40.39 25.83 15.99
CA ALA A 362 39.22 25.20 15.38
C ALA A 362 37.92 25.97 15.68
N GLU A 363 37.74 26.47 16.92
CA GLU A 363 36.58 27.30 17.29
C GLU A 363 36.57 28.61 16.49
N LYS A 364 37.72 29.26 16.34
CA LYS A 364 37.83 30.51 15.58
C LYS A 364 37.48 30.34 14.10
N GLN A 365 37.79 29.18 13.53
CA GLN A 365 37.50 28.89 12.12
C GLN A 365 36.05 28.46 11.90
N ALA A 366 35.43 27.80 12.89
CA ALA A 366 33.99 27.52 12.89
C ALA A 366 33.16 28.81 13.05
N ASP A 367 33.58 29.71 13.95
CA ASP A 367 32.94 31.01 14.16
C ASP A 367 33.04 31.93 12.92
N GLU A 368 34.21 31.95 12.26
CA GLU A 368 34.41 32.71 11.01
C GLU A 368 33.53 32.17 9.86
N ASN A 369 33.35 30.85 9.76
CA ASN A 369 32.50 30.25 8.74
C ASN A 369 31.00 30.46 9.01
N GLN A 370 30.58 30.40 10.27
CA GLN A 370 29.19 30.70 10.66
C GLN A 370 28.84 32.17 10.40
N ALA A 371 29.78 33.09 10.66
CA ALA A 371 29.61 34.50 10.32
C ALA A 371 29.51 34.76 8.80
N ASN A 372 30.21 33.96 7.99
CA ASN A 372 30.14 34.05 6.53
C ASN A 372 28.82 33.47 5.97
N GLU A 373 28.31 32.38 6.53
CA GLU A 373 26.98 31.85 6.17
C GLU A 373 25.87 32.86 6.50
N ASP A 374 25.89 33.44 7.70
CA ASP A 374 24.90 34.44 8.13
C ASP A 374 24.91 35.70 7.25
N ASN A 375 26.08 36.10 6.74
CA ASN A 375 26.18 37.21 5.79
C ASN A 375 25.66 36.83 4.40
N SER A 376 25.93 35.61 3.91
CA SER A 376 25.39 35.15 2.62
C SER A 376 23.86 35.04 2.61
N ILE A 377 23.25 34.65 3.75
CA ILE A 377 21.80 34.56 3.91
C ILE A 377 21.17 35.97 3.93
N LYS A 378 21.85 36.96 4.52
CA LYS A 378 21.42 38.36 4.49
C LYS A 378 21.49 38.97 3.10
N ASP A 379 22.56 38.70 2.35
CA ASP A 379 22.71 39.20 0.98
C ASP A 379 21.67 38.58 0.03
N ALA A 380 21.40 37.27 0.17
CA ALA A 380 20.33 36.60 -0.60
C ALA A 380 18.93 37.14 -0.25
N GLY A 381 18.69 37.52 1.00
CA GLY A 381 17.43 38.15 1.43
C GLY A 381 17.23 39.56 0.89
N GLN A 382 18.32 40.32 0.67
CA GLN A 382 18.26 41.67 0.10
C GLN A 382 18.09 41.68 -1.43
N GLU A 383 18.59 40.66 -2.14
CA GLU A 383 18.33 40.49 -3.57
C GLU A 383 16.86 40.12 -3.85
N ASP A 384 16.23 39.31 -3.00
CA ASP A 384 14.82 38.91 -3.14
C ASP A 384 13.84 40.07 -2.86
N GLU A 385 14.25 41.08 -2.07
CA GLU A 385 13.47 42.28 -1.79
C GLU A 385 13.54 43.31 -2.94
N LYS A 386 14.67 43.37 -3.67
CA LYS A 386 14.84 44.22 -4.88
C LYS A 386 14.14 43.69 -6.13
N VAL A 387 13.75 42.42 -6.16
CA VAL A 387 12.99 41.82 -7.28
C VAL A 387 11.47 41.95 -7.06
N ARG A 388 11.03 42.41 -5.89
CA ARG A 388 9.62 42.58 -5.50
C ARG A 388 9.11 44.02 -5.46
N GLU A 389 9.95 45.01 -5.77
CA GLU A 389 9.57 46.39 -6.13
C GLU A 389 9.65 46.58 -7.65
#